data_AF-A0A135UW19-F1
#
_entry.id   AF-A0A135UW19-F1
#
_cell.length_a   1.000
_cell.length_b   1.000
_cell.length_c   1.000
_cell.angle_alpha   90.00
_cell.angle_beta   90.00
_cell.angle_gamma   90.00
#
_symmetry.space_group_name_H-M   'P 1'
#
loop_
_entity.id
_entity.type
_entity.pdbx_description
1 polymer ?
#
loop_
_entity_poly.entity_id
_entity_poly.type
_entity_poly.pdbx_seq_one_letter_code
_entity_poly.pdbx_strand_id
1 'polypeptide(L)'
;MPGASQQTKGQQEGFYAATIRHHDGEFWVVCEYLGLPDGMLGTVFKTSDPFDAAGWGDPYTFPTPNGDLDLFWDDDGQMYIPGGGHVLLDVDLEAGTVVNNTFLWAGTGDLFQDSDGNWWGVALTTRSGPEWRIYPMGRETVMFPVTWREGEWPILEPVRGKMSGWPMPATSRDLPGDGPFNSDPDSYDFTTLSSIPRNLIHWRVPTEGTFSIDASPQTDSLFTFQAVIDAPLTYVDQETGVTFCLTQFNHADVAIVILPKTDVSGGNARMLRLRATGEDAPAENLVNVPEAWGDDPIRFRIAKVNSTHYMMAASQASQPDQQVVMSTFSARLVSGQSGPFKGLLVGTYATCNGAGSGVNSPSGGDVWVMEWLYEGKGQYYTATDQVPE
;
A
#
# COMPACT_ATOMS: atom_id res chain seq x y z
N MET A 1 -2.27 -20.70 2.17
CA MET A 1 -1.60 -21.30 0.99
C MET A 1 -0.12 -21.53 1.25
N PRO A 2 0.27 -22.69 1.82
CA PRO A 2 1.68 -22.98 2.10
C PRO A 2 2.53 -22.97 0.82
N GLY A 3 3.65 -22.24 0.82
CA GLY A 3 4.69 -22.30 -0.22
C GLY A 3 4.43 -21.45 -1.48
N ALA A 4 3.19 -21.06 -1.79
CA ALA A 4 2.89 -20.26 -2.99
C ALA A 4 3.64 -18.91 -2.98
N SER A 5 3.53 -18.16 -1.89
CA SER A 5 4.19 -16.85 -1.75
C SER A 5 5.71 -16.92 -1.75
N GLN A 6 6.31 -18.04 -1.32
CA GLN A 6 7.77 -18.21 -1.30
C GLN A 6 8.37 -18.34 -2.71
N GLN A 7 7.55 -18.72 -3.68
CA GLN A 7 7.97 -18.89 -5.07
C GLN A 7 7.77 -17.62 -5.90
N THR A 8 6.96 -16.68 -5.41
CA THR A 8 6.68 -15.39 -6.05
C THR A 8 7.88 -14.47 -5.91
N LYS A 9 8.45 -14.07 -7.05
CA LYS A 9 9.65 -13.21 -7.09
C LYS A 9 9.34 -11.79 -7.56
N GLY A 10 8.26 -11.62 -8.33
CA GLY A 10 7.84 -10.31 -8.81
C GLY A 10 7.22 -9.48 -7.70
N GLN A 11 7.65 -8.22 -7.59
CA GLN A 11 7.10 -7.31 -6.59
C GLN A 11 5.73 -6.75 -6.95
N GLN A 12 5.20 -7.09 -8.13
CA GLN A 12 3.84 -6.77 -8.56
C GLN A 12 2.95 -8.01 -8.64
N GLU A 13 3.46 -9.19 -8.27
CA GLU A 13 2.72 -10.45 -8.29
C GLU A 13 2.01 -10.69 -6.95
N GLY A 14 1.43 -11.88 -6.77
CA GLY A 14 0.57 -12.23 -5.64
C GLY A 14 -0.90 -12.12 -5.98
N PHE A 15 -1.73 -11.77 -5.00
CA PHE A 15 -3.17 -11.59 -5.21
C PHE A 15 -3.46 -10.37 -6.07
N TYR A 16 -4.34 -10.55 -7.06
CA TYR A 16 -4.83 -9.50 -7.95
C TYR A 16 -6.29 -9.14 -7.61
N ALA A 17 -7.16 -8.89 -8.59
CA ALA A 17 -8.51 -8.45 -8.33
C ALA A 17 -9.26 -9.52 -7.53
N ALA A 18 -9.91 -9.10 -6.46
CA ALA A 18 -10.75 -9.98 -5.66
C ALA A 18 -12.20 -9.60 -5.87
N THR A 19 -13.06 -10.60 -5.94
CA THR A 19 -14.51 -10.42 -5.95
C THR A 19 -15.12 -11.06 -4.73
N ILE A 20 -15.98 -10.33 -4.02
CA ILE A 20 -16.75 -10.82 -2.89
C ILE A 20 -18.24 -10.90 -3.25
N ARG A 21 -18.86 -12.03 -2.93
CA ARG A 21 -20.30 -12.27 -3.11
C ARG A 21 -20.90 -12.84 -1.83
N HIS A 22 -22.18 -12.57 -1.60
CA HIS A 22 -22.95 -13.21 -0.53
C HIS A 22 -24.02 -14.10 -1.16
N HIS A 23 -24.01 -15.39 -0.81
CA HIS A 23 -24.93 -16.38 -1.35
C HIS A 23 -25.21 -17.44 -0.29
N ASP A 24 -26.49 -17.75 -0.08
CA ASP A 24 -26.97 -18.76 0.88
C ASP A 24 -26.42 -18.62 2.33
N GLY A 25 -26.29 -17.37 2.79
CA GLY A 25 -25.83 -17.06 4.15
C GLY A 25 -24.32 -17.16 4.35
N GLU A 26 -23.55 -17.37 3.29
CA GLU A 26 -22.09 -17.35 3.29
C GLU A 26 -21.56 -16.19 2.43
N PHE A 27 -20.44 -15.62 2.86
CA PHE A 27 -19.59 -14.75 2.08
C PHE A 27 -18.56 -15.58 1.35
N TRP A 28 -18.38 -15.29 0.07
CA TRP A 28 -17.46 -15.98 -0.84
C TRP A 28 -16.51 -14.97 -1.44
N VAL A 29 -15.22 -15.23 -1.40
CA VAL A 29 -14.18 -14.38 -1.99
C VAL A 29 -13.41 -15.19 -3.01
N VAL A 30 -13.46 -14.79 -4.28
CA VAL A 30 -12.62 -15.35 -5.34
C VAL A 30 -11.49 -14.37 -5.67
N CYS A 31 -10.30 -14.90 -5.94
CA CYS A 31 -9.16 -14.11 -6.36
C CYS A 31 -8.15 -14.98 -7.11
N GLU A 32 -7.48 -14.43 -8.13
CA GLU A 32 -6.31 -15.04 -8.74
C GLU A 32 -5.00 -14.65 -8.04
N TYR A 33 -4.06 -15.59 -8.04
CA TYR A 33 -2.72 -15.44 -7.52
C TYR A 33 -1.69 -15.60 -8.64
N LEU A 34 -0.90 -14.56 -8.89
CA LEU A 34 0.10 -14.47 -9.94
C LEU A 34 1.52 -14.76 -9.44
N GLY A 35 2.42 -15.07 -10.37
CA GLY A 35 3.85 -15.19 -10.11
C GLY A 35 4.33 -16.59 -9.72
N LEU A 36 3.50 -17.61 -9.95
CA LEU A 36 3.89 -19.00 -9.74
C LEU A 36 4.51 -19.60 -11.03
N PRO A 37 5.44 -20.56 -10.91
CA PRO A 37 6.08 -21.19 -12.08
C PRO A 37 5.10 -21.88 -13.04
N ASP A 38 3.99 -22.40 -12.49
CA ASP A 38 3.02 -23.24 -13.21
C ASP A 38 1.80 -22.45 -13.73
N GLY A 39 1.85 -21.11 -13.70
CA GLY A 39 0.77 -20.23 -14.15
C GLY A 39 -0.01 -19.57 -13.01
N MET A 40 -1.22 -19.10 -13.30
CA MET A 40 -2.07 -18.44 -12.31
C MET A 40 -2.87 -19.44 -11.48
N LEU A 41 -3.01 -19.16 -10.19
CA LEU A 41 -3.78 -19.98 -9.26
C LEU A 41 -5.05 -19.22 -8.86
N GLY A 42 -6.21 -19.75 -9.21
CA GLY A 42 -7.49 -19.29 -8.70
C GLY A 42 -7.69 -19.77 -7.26
N THR A 43 -8.24 -18.91 -6.42
CA THR A 43 -8.52 -19.17 -5.01
C THR A 43 -9.95 -18.78 -4.68
N VAL A 44 -10.63 -19.58 -3.87
CA VAL A 44 -11.95 -19.27 -3.31
C VAL A 44 -11.91 -19.48 -1.80
N PHE A 45 -12.21 -18.42 -1.06
CA PHE A 45 -12.39 -18.43 0.38
C PHE A 45 -13.87 -18.28 0.70
N LYS A 46 -14.31 -18.81 1.85
CA LYS A 46 -15.66 -18.58 2.33
C LYS A 46 -15.75 -18.53 3.85
N THR A 47 -16.77 -17.83 4.35
CA THR A 47 -17.11 -17.73 5.76
C THR A 47 -18.59 -17.38 5.92
N SER A 48 -19.19 -17.68 7.07
CA SER A 48 -20.51 -17.16 7.44
C SER A 48 -20.44 -15.80 8.15
N ASP A 49 -19.27 -15.44 8.66
CA ASP A 49 -19.02 -14.17 9.33
C ASP A 49 -17.71 -13.56 8.78
N PRO A 50 -17.78 -12.45 8.02
CA PRO A 50 -16.59 -11.82 7.45
C PRO A 50 -15.73 -11.10 8.49
N PHE A 51 -16.27 -10.85 9.70
CA PHE A 51 -15.57 -10.16 10.78
C PHE A 51 -14.83 -11.13 11.72
N ASP A 52 -15.15 -12.43 11.68
CA ASP A 52 -14.40 -13.46 12.39
C ASP A 52 -13.21 -13.94 11.54
N ALA A 53 -12.01 -13.44 11.87
CA ALA A 53 -10.78 -13.84 11.21
C ALA A 53 -10.51 -15.36 11.28
N ALA A 54 -10.93 -16.03 12.36
CA ALA A 54 -10.76 -17.47 12.51
C ALA A 54 -11.80 -18.28 11.70
N GLY A 55 -12.88 -17.62 11.27
CA GLY A 55 -13.92 -18.20 10.40
C GLY A 55 -13.46 -18.40 8.96
N TRP A 56 -12.41 -17.69 8.53
CA TRP A 56 -11.80 -17.87 7.21
C TRP A 56 -10.90 -19.10 7.18
N GLY A 57 -11.33 -20.15 6.47
CA GLY A 57 -10.55 -21.37 6.28
C GLY A 57 -9.47 -21.27 5.18
N ASP A 58 -8.77 -22.38 4.96
CA ASP A 58 -7.89 -22.53 3.80
C ASP A 58 -8.70 -22.39 2.49
N PRO A 59 -8.14 -21.76 1.45
CA PRO A 59 -8.86 -21.58 0.19
C PRO A 59 -9.01 -22.88 -0.58
N TYR A 60 -10.12 -23.01 -1.29
CA TYR A 60 -10.20 -23.90 -2.45
C TYR A 60 -9.33 -23.32 -3.56
N THR A 61 -8.54 -24.16 -4.23
CA THR A 61 -7.61 -23.71 -5.27
C THR A 61 -7.79 -24.45 -6.58
N PHE A 62 -7.63 -23.77 -7.70
CA PHE A 62 -7.71 -24.36 -9.04
C PHE A 62 -6.78 -23.63 -10.01
N PRO A 63 -6.22 -24.32 -11.03
CA PRO A 63 -5.50 -23.64 -12.09
C PRO A 63 -6.47 -22.77 -12.90
N THR A 64 -6.07 -21.54 -13.22
CA THR A 64 -6.87 -20.66 -14.08
C THR A 64 -6.02 -20.11 -15.22
N PRO A 65 -6.53 -20.11 -16.47
CA PRO A 65 -5.84 -19.46 -17.58
C PRO A 65 -6.02 -17.94 -17.58
N ASN A 66 -6.95 -17.40 -16.80
CA ASN A 66 -7.38 -16.00 -16.80
C ASN A 66 -7.35 -15.40 -15.39
N GLY A 67 -7.11 -14.09 -15.29
CA GLY A 67 -7.30 -13.29 -14.06
C GLY A 67 -8.68 -12.64 -13.99
N ASP A 68 -8.86 -11.64 -13.11
CA ASP A 68 -10.13 -10.92 -12.92
C ASP A 68 -11.32 -11.88 -12.71
N LEU A 69 -11.20 -12.77 -11.72
CA LEU A 69 -12.22 -13.79 -11.45
C LEU A 69 -13.45 -13.21 -10.73
N ASP A 70 -14.63 -13.73 -11.05
CA ASP A 70 -15.90 -13.46 -10.34
C ASP A 70 -16.59 -14.77 -9.95
N LEU A 71 -17.65 -14.68 -9.14
CA LEU A 71 -18.54 -15.76 -8.75
C LEU A 71 -19.98 -15.38 -9.13
N PHE A 72 -20.64 -16.26 -9.86
CA PHE A 72 -22.05 -16.13 -10.20
C PHE A 72 -22.77 -17.46 -9.98
N TRP A 73 -24.01 -17.39 -9.49
CA TRP A 73 -24.91 -18.53 -9.38
C TRP A 73 -26.09 -18.29 -10.31
N ASP A 74 -26.31 -19.21 -11.24
CA ASP A 74 -27.43 -19.13 -12.19
C ASP A 74 -28.71 -19.72 -11.55
N ASP A 75 -29.84 -19.53 -12.22
CA ASP A 75 -31.17 -19.99 -11.77
C ASP A 75 -31.27 -21.52 -11.65
N ASP A 76 -30.33 -22.27 -12.22
CA ASP A 76 -30.20 -23.72 -12.09
C ASP A 76 -29.47 -24.16 -10.80
N GLY A 77 -28.98 -23.21 -10.00
CA GLY A 77 -28.19 -23.44 -8.79
C GLY A 77 -26.72 -23.79 -9.05
N GLN A 78 -26.27 -23.76 -10.31
CA GLN A 78 -24.88 -23.97 -10.67
C GLN A 78 -24.06 -22.69 -10.41
N MET A 79 -22.92 -22.88 -9.77
CA MET A 79 -21.91 -21.83 -9.60
C MET A 79 -20.99 -21.79 -10.82
N TYR A 80 -20.74 -20.58 -11.34
CA TYR A 80 -19.83 -20.27 -12.42
C TYR A 80 -18.76 -19.29 -11.95
N ILE A 81 -17.54 -19.46 -12.45
CA ILE A 81 -16.41 -18.57 -12.20
C ILE A 81 -15.97 -18.00 -13.55
N PRO A 82 -16.55 -16.88 -14.02
CA PRO A 82 -16.02 -16.19 -15.17
C PRO A 82 -14.66 -15.56 -14.82
N GLY A 83 -13.80 -15.40 -15.82
CA GLY A 83 -12.52 -14.73 -15.70
C GLY A 83 -12.27 -13.83 -16.90
N GLY A 84 -11.44 -12.82 -16.71
CA GLY A 84 -11.08 -11.80 -17.69
C GLY A 84 -10.59 -12.38 -19.02
N GLY A 85 -11.02 -11.73 -20.10
CA GLY A 85 -10.71 -12.14 -21.48
C GLY A 85 -11.64 -11.53 -22.53
N HIS A 86 -12.24 -10.37 -22.24
CA HIS A 86 -13.20 -9.74 -23.15
C HIS A 86 -12.44 -8.97 -24.24
N VAL A 87 -12.01 -9.71 -25.26
CA VAL A 87 -11.54 -9.15 -26.53
C VAL A 87 -12.75 -8.95 -27.43
N LEU A 88 -12.93 -7.73 -27.94
CA LEU A 88 -13.83 -7.51 -29.08
C LEU A 88 -13.01 -7.75 -30.35
N LEU A 89 -13.40 -8.76 -31.11
CA LEU A 89 -12.87 -9.01 -32.45
C LEU A 89 -13.80 -8.36 -33.45
N ASP A 90 -13.32 -7.31 -34.12
CA ASP A 90 -13.96 -6.90 -35.38
C ASP A 90 -13.55 -7.93 -36.43
N VAL A 91 -14.50 -8.75 -36.88
CA VAL A 91 -14.26 -9.80 -37.89
C VAL A 91 -14.91 -9.39 -39.20
N ASP A 92 -14.13 -9.34 -40.28
CA ASP A 92 -14.64 -9.30 -41.64
C ASP A 92 -15.01 -10.73 -42.05
N LEU A 93 -16.30 -11.02 -42.07
CA LEU A 93 -16.84 -12.35 -42.36
C LEU A 93 -16.70 -12.75 -43.84
N GLU A 94 -16.55 -11.79 -44.76
CA GLU A 94 -16.36 -12.07 -46.19
C GLU A 94 -14.89 -12.35 -46.52
N ALA A 95 -13.97 -11.64 -45.85
CA ALA A 95 -12.53 -11.84 -46.01
C ALA A 95 -11.96 -12.94 -45.09
N GLY A 96 -12.66 -13.33 -44.03
CA GLY A 96 -12.21 -14.30 -43.04
C GLY A 96 -11.07 -13.80 -42.16
N THR A 97 -10.98 -12.48 -41.92
CA THR A 97 -9.88 -11.83 -41.20
C THR A 97 -10.38 -11.03 -40.00
N VAL A 98 -9.53 -10.95 -38.96
CA VAL A 98 -9.73 -10.06 -37.82
C VAL A 98 -9.18 -8.67 -38.20
N VAL A 99 -10.03 -7.67 -38.19
CA VAL A 99 -9.76 -6.29 -38.62
C VAL A 99 -9.17 -5.46 -37.47
N ASN A 100 -9.68 -5.64 -36.25
CA ASN A 100 -9.16 -5.03 -35.03
C ASN A 100 -9.23 -6.02 -33.88
N ASN A 101 -8.22 -5.94 -33.01
CA ASN A 101 -8.19 -6.60 -31.71
C ASN A 101 -8.22 -5.51 -30.64
N THR A 102 -9.42 -5.20 -30.14
CA THR A 102 -9.58 -4.18 -29.11
C THR A 102 -9.74 -4.86 -27.75
N PHE A 103 -8.75 -4.64 -26.89
CA PHE A 103 -8.86 -4.95 -25.48
C PHE A 103 -9.76 -3.89 -24.82
N LEU A 104 -10.97 -4.27 -24.40
CA LEU A 104 -12.02 -3.33 -23.95
C LEU A 104 -11.95 -2.95 -22.46
N TRP A 105 -10.82 -3.16 -21.80
CA TRP A 105 -10.75 -2.90 -20.36
C TRP A 105 -10.65 -1.40 -20.07
N ALA A 106 -11.75 -0.81 -19.58
CA ALA A 106 -11.84 0.59 -19.14
C ALA A 106 -11.87 0.75 -17.60
N GLY A 107 -11.66 -0.34 -16.85
CA GLY A 107 -11.53 -0.36 -15.39
C GLY A 107 -12.08 -1.63 -14.76
N THR A 108 -11.71 -1.88 -13.50
CA THR A 108 -12.39 -2.84 -12.61
C THR A 108 -13.49 -2.10 -11.85
N GLY A 109 -14.72 -2.60 -11.92
CA GLY A 109 -15.84 -2.05 -11.18
C GLY A 109 -16.97 -3.06 -11.02
N ASP A 110 -17.89 -2.77 -10.12
CA ASP A 110 -19.01 -3.64 -9.78
C ASP A 110 -20.26 -2.81 -9.45
N LEU A 111 -21.44 -3.43 -9.56
CA LEU A 111 -22.72 -2.81 -9.25
C LEU A 111 -23.39 -3.56 -8.10
N PHE A 112 -23.99 -2.81 -7.17
CA PHE A 112 -24.75 -3.40 -6.08
C PHE A 112 -25.95 -2.52 -5.70
N GLN A 113 -26.91 -3.11 -5.01
CA GLN A 113 -28.02 -2.39 -4.38
C GLN A 113 -27.79 -2.24 -2.89
N ASP A 114 -28.18 -1.10 -2.34
CA ASP A 114 -28.32 -0.94 -0.89
C ASP A 114 -29.65 -1.55 -0.38
N SER A 115 -29.88 -1.49 0.94
CA SER A 115 -31.10 -2.01 1.57
C SER A 115 -32.39 -1.27 1.18
N ASP A 116 -32.26 -0.07 0.62
CA ASP A 116 -33.38 0.74 0.14
C ASP A 116 -33.65 0.51 -1.36
N GLY A 117 -32.86 -0.38 -2.00
CA GLY A 117 -32.97 -0.71 -3.42
C GLY A 117 -32.31 0.31 -4.35
N ASN A 118 -31.53 1.26 -3.83
CA ASN A 118 -30.79 2.17 -4.69
C ASN A 118 -29.57 1.49 -5.27
N TRP A 119 -29.34 1.71 -6.57
CA TRP A 119 -28.17 1.18 -7.25
C TRP A 119 -26.94 2.07 -7.06
N TRP A 120 -25.82 1.41 -6.78
CA TRP A 120 -24.50 1.98 -6.62
C TRP A 120 -23.51 1.26 -7.52
N GLY A 121 -22.50 1.99 -7.98
CA GLY A 121 -21.33 1.43 -8.64
C GLY A 121 -20.08 1.71 -7.84
N VAL A 122 -19.17 0.76 -7.82
CA VAL A 122 -17.79 0.93 -7.34
C VAL A 122 -16.82 0.75 -8.48
N ALA A 123 -15.71 1.48 -8.44
CA ALA A 123 -14.64 1.34 -9.41
C ALA A 123 -13.30 1.72 -8.80
N LEU A 124 -12.21 1.26 -9.43
CA LEU A 124 -10.88 1.80 -9.15
C LEU A 124 -10.68 3.18 -9.81
N THR A 125 -9.91 4.04 -9.16
CA THR A 125 -9.47 5.32 -9.71
C THR A 125 -8.08 5.68 -9.18
N THR A 126 -7.48 6.77 -9.66
CA THR A 126 -6.28 7.35 -9.06
C THR A 126 -6.50 8.83 -8.78
N ARG A 127 -6.10 9.30 -7.59
CA ARG A 127 -5.99 10.73 -7.33
C ARG A 127 -4.62 11.20 -7.76
N SER A 128 -4.60 11.92 -8.88
CA SER A 128 -3.38 12.42 -9.48
C SER A 128 -3.17 13.90 -9.19
N GLY A 129 -1.92 14.27 -8.90
CA GLY A 129 -1.46 15.64 -8.91
C GLY A 129 -1.45 16.25 -10.32
N PRO A 130 -0.99 17.51 -10.44
CA PRO A 130 -0.89 18.20 -11.72
C PRO A 130 -0.18 17.35 -12.79
N GLU A 131 -0.60 17.48 -14.04
CA GLU A 131 -0.06 16.75 -15.21
C GLU A 131 -0.26 15.22 -15.20
N TRP A 132 -1.03 14.67 -14.25
CA TRP A 132 -1.44 13.25 -14.21
C TRP A 132 -0.28 12.24 -14.04
N ARG A 133 0.86 12.71 -13.50
CA ARG A 133 2.08 11.89 -13.33
C ARG A 133 2.39 11.51 -11.89
N ILE A 134 1.75 12.15 -10.92
CA ILE A 134 2.02 11.97 -9.49
C ILE A 134 0.76 11.40 -8.84
N TYR A 135 0.80 10.14 -8.43
CA TYR A 135 -0.32 9.40 -7.81
C TYR A 135 0.24 8.35 -6.83
N PRO A 136 0.94 8.77 -5.78
CA PRO A 136 1.70 7.87 -4.91
C PRO A 136 0.81 6.90 -4.10
N MET A 137 -0.48 7.22 -3.91
CA MET A 137 -1.44 6.32 -3.27
C MET A 137 -1.82 5.13 -4.16
N GLY A 138 -1.43 5.15 -5.43
CA GLY A 138 -1.79 4.10 -6.38
C GLY A 138 -3.26 4.19 -6.78
N ARG A 139 -3.90 3.03 -6.91
CA ARG A 139 -5.32 2.90 -7.24
C ARG A 139 -6.14 2.82 -5.96
N GLU A 140 -7.24 3.55 -5.93
CA GLU A 140 -8.16 3.70 -4.80
C GLU A 140 -9.57 3.34 -5.24
N THR A 141 -10.47 3.04 -4.30
CA THR A 141 -11.88 2.72 -4.60
C THR A 141 -12.76 3.96 -4.50
N VAL A 142 -13.60 4.16 -5.51
CA VAL A 142 -14.68 5.17 -5.50
C VAL A 142 -16.04 4.50 -5.56
N MET A 143 -17.04 5.19 -5.03
CA MET A 143 -18.45 4.80 -5.11
C MET A 143 -19.26 5.92 -5.76
N PHE A 144 -20.17 5.57 -6.65
CA PHE A 144 -21.03 6.50 -7.39
C PHE A 144 -22.45 5.95 -7.54
N PRO A 145 -23.48 6.81 -7.57
CA PRO A 145 -24.85 6.37 -7.75
C PRO A 145 -25.10 5.93 -9.19
N VAL A 146 -25.97 4.95 -9.36
CA VAL A 146 -26.40 4.42 -10.65
C VAL A 146 -27.92 4.48 -10.71
N THR A 147 -28.46 4.92 -11.85
CA THR A 147 -29.89 4.79 -12.13
C THR A 147 -30.10 3.59 -13.01
N TRP A 148 -30.75 2.55 -12.49
CA TRP A 148 -31.07 1.36 -13.27
C TRP A 148 -32.52 0.95 -13.01
N ARG A 149 -33.39 1.25 -13.98
CA ARG A 149 -34.81 0.88 -13.94
C ARG A 149 -35.02 -0.47 -14.62
N GLU A 150 -36.04 -1.18 -14.18
CA GLU A 150 -36.44 -2.44 -14.78
C GLU A 150 -36.69 -2.28 -16.29
N GLY A 151 -36.09 -3.16 -17.09
CA GLY A 151 -36.18 -3.12 -18.55
C GLY A 151 -35.34 -2.03 -19.23
N GLU A 152 -34.60 -1.21 -18.48
CA GLU A 152 -33.69 -0.20 -19.01
C GLU A 152 -32.21 -0.60 -18.82
N TRP A 153 -31.30 0.14 -19.46
CA TRP A 153 -29.86 0.03 -19.22
C TRP A 153 -29.44 0.88 -18.02
N PRO A 154 -28.40 0.50 -17.26
CA PRO A 154 -27.88 1.30 -16.17
C PRO A 154 -27.27 2.60 -16.69
N ILE A 155 -27.57 3.70 -16.01
CA ILE A 155 -27.00 5.03 -16.25
C ILE A 155 -26.10 5.36 -15.06
N LEU A 156 -24.79 5.35 -15.30
CA LEU A 156 -23.75 5.55 -14.29
C LEU A 156 -23.46 7.04 -14.15
N GLU A 157 -23.51 7.60 -12.94
CA GLU A 157 -23.08 8.98 -12.73
C GLU A 157 -21.55 9.11 -12.91
N PRO A 158 -21.07 10.14 -13.63
CA PRO A 158 -19.63 10.38 -13.74
C PRO A 158 -18.98 10.58 -12.37
N VAL A 159 -17.89 9.86 -12.11
CA VAL A 159 -17.09 10.04 -10.90
C VAL A 159 -16.50 11.45 -10.86
N ARG A 160 -16.72 12.12 -9.73
CA ARG A 160 -16.23 13.47 -9.44
C ARG A 160 -15.71 13.51 -8.01
N GLY A 161 -14.83 14.47 -7.73
CA GLY A 161 -14.27 14.67 -6.39
C GLY A 161 -15.31 14.83 -5.28
N LYS A 162 -16.44 15.46 -5.58
CA LYS A 162 -17.62 15.49 -4.72
C LYS A 162 -18.79 14.82 -5.43
N MET A 163 -19.23 13.70 -4.88
CA MET A 163 -20.38 12.95 -5.37
C MET A 163 -21.68 13.44 -4.70
N SER A 164 -22.77 13.39 -5.46
CA SER A 164 -24.13 13.62 -4.99
C SER A 164 -25.03 12.55 -5.59
N GLY A 165 -26.05 12.10 -4.88
CA GLY A 165 -26.93 11.03 -5.35
C GLY A 165 -27.89 10.59 -4.27
N TRP A 166 -28.01 9.27 -4.12
CA TRP A 166 -28.82 8.65 -3.08
C TRP A 166 -28.35 9.07 -1.67
N PRO A 167 -29.27 9.16 -0.69
CA PRO A 167 -28.90 9.47 0.67
C PRO A 167 -27.99 8.37 1.23
N MET A 168 -26.87 8.79 1.84
CA MET A 168 -26.01 7.88 2.58
C MET A 168 -26.64 7.55 3.94
N PRO A 169 -26.41 6.34 4.49
CA PRO A 169 -26.76 6.06 5.87
C PRO A 169 -26.04 7.01 6.82
N ALA A 170 -26.61 7.22 8.00
CA ALA A 170 -25.97 8.02 9.03
C ALA A 170 -24.60 7.40 9.39
N THR A 171 -23.58 8.24 9.50
CA THR A 171 -22.25 7.78 9.92
C THR A 171 -22.32 7.20 11.31
N SER A 172 -21.85 5.96 11.46
CA SER A 172 -21.78 5.26 12.73
C SER A 172 -20.37 4.74 12.95
N ARG A 173 -19.93 4.79 14.21
CA ARG A 173 -18.72 4.10 14.68
C ARG A 173 -19.04 2.78 15.38
N ASP A 174 -20.33 2.45 15.49
CA ASP A 174 -20.82 1.16 15.96
C ASP A 174 -20.88 0.20 14.77
N LEU A 175 -19.71 -0.33 14.40
CA LEU A 175 -19.53 -1.29 13.30
C LEU A 175 -18.85 -2.55 13.84
N PRO A 176 -19.22 -3.75 13.37
CA PRO A 176 -18.53 -4.98 13.73
C PRO A 176 -17.07 -4.98 13.22
N GLY A 177 -16.15 -5.49 14.04
CA GLY A 177 -14.71 -5.57 13.74
C GLY A 177 -13.82 -4.94 14.82
N ASP A 178 -12.52 -5.23 14.77
CA ASP A 178 -11.48 -4.74 15.69
C ASP A 178 -10.45 -3.81 15.04
N GLY A 179 -10.72 -3.35 13.80
CA GLY A 179 -9.83 -2.49 13.02
C GLY A 179 -9.94 -0.99 13.35
N PRO A 180 -8.89 -0.20 13.06
CA PRO A 180 -8.95 1.25 13.20
C PRO A 180 -9.91 1.88 12.18
N PHE A 181 -10.42 3.07 12.50
CA PHE A 181 -11.14 3.87 11.52
C PHE A 181 -10.14 4.57 10.60
N ASN A 182 -10.41 4.54 9.28
CA ASN A 182 -9.55 5.17 8.28
C ASN A 182 -9.42 6.69 8.42
N SER A 183 -10.33 7.35 9.15
CA SER A 183 -10.30 8.77 9.44
C SER A 183 -9.55 9.14 10.72
N ASP A 184 -9.17 8.14 11.53
CA ASP A 184 -8.43 8.39 12.75
C ASP A 184 -6.93 8.38 12.45
N PRO A 185 -6.12 9.16 13.18
CA PRO A 185 -4.67 9.01 13.11
C PRO A 185 -4.26 7.60 13.56
N ASP A 186 -3.38 6.96 12.80
CA ASP A 186 -2.70 5.77 13.26
C ASP A 186 -1.62 6.20 14.27
N SER A 187 -1.87 6.00 15.57
CA SER A 187 -0.97 6.36 16.66
C SER A 187 -0.74 5.15 17.57
N TYR A 188 0.52 4.72 17.63
CA TYR A 188 0.91 3.52 18.36
C TYR A 188 2.07 3.80 19.30
N ASP A 189 1.90 3.36 20.54
CA ASP A 189 2.95 3.25 21.54
C ASP A 189 3.34 1.77 21.66
N PHE A 190 4.42 1.39 20.99
CA PHE A 190 4.90 0.01 21.00
C PHE A 190 5.45 -0.44 22.35
N THR A 191 5.63 0.46 23.31
CA THR A 191 6.04 0.10 24.68
C THR A 191 4.88 -0.45 25.51
N THR A 192 3.64 -0.18 25.11
CA THR A 192 2.42 -0.59 25.81
C THR A 192 1.56 -1.58 25.03
N LEU A 193 1.80 -1.76 23.73
CA LEU A 193 1.09 -2.71 22.88
C LEU A 193 1.39 -4.18 23.22
N SER A 194 0.35 -5.01 23.28
CA SER A 194 0.46 -6.46 23.46
C SER A 194 0.61 -7.25 22.14
N SER A 195 0.24 -6.63 21.02
CA SER A 195 0.28 -7.23 19.68
C SER A 195 0.38 -6.15 18.61
N ILE A 196 1.01 -6.47 17.48
CA ILE A 196 1.12 -5.55 16.33
C ILE A 196 -0.28 -5.34 15.70
N PRO A 197 -0.73 -4.09 15.51
CA PRO A 197 -1.97 -3.76 14.82
C PRO A 197 -2.02 -4.34 13.40
N ARG A 198 -3.17 -4.88 12.99
CA ARG A 198 -3.31 -5.60 11.71
C ARG A 198 -3.05 -4.72 10.49
N ASN A 199 -3.34 -3.42 10.55
CA ASN A 199 -3.08 -2.46 9.48
C ASN A 199 -1.58 -2.21 9.24
N LEU A 200 -0.70 -2.55 10.18
CA LEU A 200 0.75 -2.52 9.99
C LEU A 200 1.30 -3.83 9.39
N ILE A 201 0.51 -4.91 9.43
CA ILE A 201 0.92 -6.23 8.94
C ILE A 201 0.78 -6.29 7.42
N HIS A 202 1.92 -6.28 6.73
CA HIS A 202 1.97 -6.48 5.29
C HIS A 202 2.66 -7.81 4.98
N TRP A 203 1.99 -8.66 4.20
CA TRP A 203 2.55 -9.95 3.79
C TRP A 203 3.73 -9.73 2.85
N ARG A 204 4.94 -9.97 3.34
CA ARG A 204 6.12 -10.23 2.52
C ARG A 204 6.70 -11.58 2.93
N VAL A 205 7.18 -12.35 1.96
CA VAL A 205 8.06 -13.47 2.28
C VAL A 205 9.41 -12.87 2.68
N PRO A 206 9.91 -13.15 3.89
CA PRO A 206 11.25 -12.71 4.26
C PRO A 206 12.25 -13.43 3.34
N THR A 207 12.93 -12.66 2.49
CA THR A 207 14.03 -13.18 1.67
C THR A 207 15.34 -13.07 2.47
N GLU A 208 16.28 -13.97 2.20
CA GLU A 208 17.59 -13.92 2.86
C GLU A 208 18.28 -12.58 2.59
N GLY A 209 18.76 -11.91 3.64
CA GLY A 209 19.40 -10.60 3.55
C GLY A 209 18.48 -9.38 3.35
N THR A 210 17.14 -9.52 3.45
CA THR A 210 16.22 -8.37 3.37
C THR A 210 16.02 -7.64 4.70
N PHE A 211 15.65 -6.36 4.63
CA PHE A 211 15.31 -5.49 5.77
C PHE A 211 13.89 -5.78 6.29
N SER A 212 13.65 -5.57 7.59
CA SER A 212 12.31 -5.61 8.20
C SER A 212 11.66 -4.23 8.08
N ILE A 213 10.36 -4.17 7.76
CA ILE A 213 9.59 -2.93 7.69
C ILE A 213 8.31 -3.08 8.50
N ASP A 214 8.02 -2.09 9.35
CA ASP A 214 6.68 -1.88 9.91
C ASP A 214 6.08 -0.64 9.24
N ALA A 215 5.14 -0.85 8.31
CA ALA A 215 4.60 0.22 7.46
C ALA A 215 3.08 0.22 7.40
N SER A 216 2.53 1.40 7.10
CA SER A 216 1.14 1.61 6.72
C SER A 216 1.09 2.20 5.31
N PRO A 217 0.02 1.97 4.51
CA PRO A 217 -0.16 2.66 3.24
C PRO A 217 -0.28 4.18 3.43
N GLN A 218 0.14 4.94 2.42
CA GLN A 218 -0.28 6.33 2.32
C GLN A 218 -1.76 6.40 1.94
N THR A 219 -2.58 6.96 2.82
CA THR A 219 -4.04 7.18 2.62
C THR A 219 -4.38 8.62 2.27
N ASP A 220 -3.44 9.54 2.50
CA ASP A 220 -3.67 10.97 2.42
C ASP A 220 -2.83 11.68 1.38
N SER A 221 -3.46 12.65 0.72
CA SER A 221 -2.79 13.45 -0.31
C SER A 221 -1.79 14.44 0.29
N LEU A 222 -1.97 14.81 1.56
CA LEU A 222 -1.03 15.51 2.42
C LEU A 222 -1.02 14.80 3.78
N PHE A 223 0.16 14.45 4.27
CA PHE A 223 0.30 13.76 5.55
C PHE A 223 1.63 14.10 6.21
N THR A 224 1.71 13.77 7.49
CA THR A 224 2.98 13.65 8.20
C THR A 224 3.07 12.26 8.81
N PHE A 225 4.15 11.54 8.52
CA PHE A 225 4.55 10.33 9.21
C PHE A 225 5.74 10.63 10.11
N GLN A 226 5.73 10.10 11.33
CA GLN A 226 6.81 10.22 12.29
C GLN A 226 7.05 8.89 13.00
N ALA A 227 8.31 8.62 13.29
CA ALA A 227 8.70 7.56 14.19
C ALA A 227 9.81 8.03 15.14
N VAL A 228 9.70 7.64 16.41
CA VAL A 228 10.79 7.80 17.38
C VAL A 228 11.48 6.46 17.54
N ILE A 229 12.79 6.44 17.29
CA ILE A 229 13.59 5.23 17.29
C ILE A 229 14.74 5.40 18.27
N ASP A 230 14.82 4.49 19.25
CA ASP A 230 16.03 4.27 20.04
C ASP A 230 16.91 3.26 19.31
N ALA A 231 18.07 3.74 18.86
CA ALA A 231 18.99 3.03 17.98
C ALA A 231 20.42 3.15 18.52
N PRO A 232 20.81 2.31 19.50
CA PRO A 232 22.15 2.33 20.07
C PRO A 232 23.24 2.06 19.01
N LEU A 233 22.92 1.26 17.99
CA LEU A 233 23.78 0.81 16.88
C LEU A 233 25.17 0.28 17.32
N THR A 234 25.49 -0.98 17.01
CA THR A 234 26.69 -1.64 17.59
C THR A 234 27.77 -2.03 16.60
N TYR A 235 27.50 -1.96 15.29
CA TYR A 235 28.47 -2.29 14.26
C TYR A 235 28.40 -1.36 13.05
N VAL A 236 29.50 -1.33 12.29
CA VAL A 236 29.62 -0.52 11.08
C VAL A 236 28.59 -0.98 10.04
N ASP A 237 28.00 0.00 9.37
CA ASP A 237 26.95 -0.12 8.37
C ASP A 237 25.63 -0.72 8.88
N GLN A 238 25.45 -0.82 10.20
CA GLN A 238 24.11 -0.99 10.77
C GLN A 238 23.31 0.30 10.54
N GLU A 239 22.08 0.18 10.03
CA GLU A 239 21.18 1.33 9.92
C GLU A 239 19.74 1.03 10.31
N THR A 240 19.06 2.08 10.75
CA THR A 240 17.62 2.08 10.98
C THR A 240 17.05 3.48 10.83
N GLY A 241 15.79 3.56 10.44
CA GLY A 241 15.12 4.83 10.22
C GLY A 241 13.71 4.64 9.71
N VAL A 242 13.31 5.57 8.86
CA VAL A 242 12.02 5.53 8.17
C VAL A 242 12.22 5.45 6.67
N THR A 243 11.29 4.78 6.02
CA THR A 243 11.25 4.57 4.59
C THR A 243 9.87 4.95 4.08
N PHE A 244 9.81 5.38 2.82
CA PHE A 244 8.67 4.99 2.02
C PHE A 244 9.13 4.02 0.94
N CYS A 245 8.29 3.04 0.60
CA CYS A 245 8.63 1.98 -0.33
C CYS A 245 7.42 1.70 -1.23
N LEU A 246 7.57 1.99 -2.53
CA LEU A 246 6.66 1.48 -3.55
C LEU A 246 7.12 0.09 -3.99
N THR A 247 8.41 -0.02 -4.32
CA THR A 247 9.13 -1.27 -4.65
C THR A 247 10.59 -1.15 -4.22
N GLN A 248 11.38 -2.21 -4.35
CA GLN A 248 12.83 -2.13 -4.17
C GLN A 248 13.53 -1.25 -5.22
N PHE A 249 12.85 -0.88 -6.31
CA PHE A 249 13.40 -0.01 -7.36
C PHE A 249 12.89 1.43 -7.25
N ASN A 250 11.94 1.70 -6.35
CA ASN A 250 11.31 3.00 -6.12
C ASN A 250 11.04 3.18 -4.61
N HIS A 251 12.03 3.71 -3.90
CA HIS A 251 11.98 3.95 -2.46
C HIS A 251 12.94 5.08 -2.08
N ALA A 252 12.71 5.67 -0.91
CA ALA A 252 13.68 6.54 -0.26
C ALA A 252 13.59 6.39 1.25
N ASP A 253 14.75 6.52 1.87
CA ASP A 253 14.96 6.22 3.27
C ASP A 253 15.73 7.36 3.91
N VAL A 254 15.38 7.69 5.15
CA VAL A 254 16.22 8.48 6.04
C VAL A 254 16.49 7.68 7.29
N ALA A 255 17.76 7.50 7.62
CA ALA A 255 18.20 6.62 8.67
C ALA A 255 19.37 7.20 9.46
N ILE A 256 19.55 6.66 10.67
CA ILE A 256 20.82 6.72 11.37
C ILE A 256 21.66 5.50 11.01
N VAL A 257 22.96 5.72 10.75
CA VAL A 257 23.92 4.68 10.40
C VAL A 257 25.26 4.92 11.12
N ILE A 258 25.99 3.85 11.43
CA ILE A 258 27.40 3.93 11.82
C ILE A 258 28.30 3.75 10.60
N LEU A 259 29.14 4.71 10.27
CA LEU A 259 30.12 4.61 9.18
C LEU A 259 31.54 4.82 9.68
N PRO A 260 32.58 4.26 9.03
CA PRO A 260 33.96 4.58 9.34
C PRO A 260 34.23 6.05 9.06
N LYS A 261 34.96 6.72 9.96
CA LYS A 261 35.44 8.08 9.70
C LYS A 261 36.42 8.07 8.54
N THR A 262 36.29 9.06 7.66
CA THR A 262 37.19 9.25 6.52
C THR A 262 38.43 10.09 6.88
N ASP A 263 38.48 10.62 8.11
CA ASP A 263 39.59 11.41 8.60
C ASP A 263 40.76 10.55 9.14
N VAL A 264 41.89 11.21 9.38
CA VAL A 264 43.12 10.56 9.89
C VAL A 264 43.01 10.06 11.33
N SER A 265 41.96 10.43 12.08
CA SER A 265 41.77 9.99 13.47
C SER A 265 41.29 8.54 13.57
N GLY A 266 40.69 8.03 12.49
CA GLY A 266 40.09 6.70 12.45
C GLY A 266 38.89 6.55 13.38
N GLY A 267 38.35 5.34 13.46
CA GLY A 267 37.14 5.03 14.24
C GLY A 267 35.84 5.22 13.45
N ASN A 268 34.72 5.30 14.16
CA ASN A 268 33.38 5.33 13.57
C ASN A 268 32.63 6.62 13.92
N ALA A 269 31.68 7.03 13.07
CA ALA A 269 30.78 8.15 13.30
C ALA A 269 29.32 7.73 13.11
N ARG A 270 28.43 8.27 13.95
CA ARG A 270 26.98 8.22 13.75
C ARG A 270 26.61 9.29 12.73
N MET A 271 25.99 8.87 11.64
CA MET A 271 25.60 9.72 10.52
C MET A 271 24.09 9.60 10.29
N LEU A 272 23.46 10.70 9.92
CA LEU A 272 22.18 10.67 9.23
C LEU A 272 22.46 10.41 7.74
N ARG A 273 21.77 9.43 7.17
CA ARG A 273 21.88 9.03 5.78
C ARG A 273 20.51 9.12 5.12
N LEU A 274 20.45 9.81 3.98
CA LEU A 274 19.33 9.72 3.05
C LEU A 274 19.78 8.98 1.81
N ARG A 275 19.07 7.91 1.47
CA ARG A 275 19.25 7.16 0.21
C ARG A 275 17.93 7.07 -0.52
N ALA A 276 18.00 7.07 -1.84
CA ALA A 276 16.84 6.94 -2.69
C ALA A 276 17.19 6.16 -3.95
N THR A 277 16.26 5.34 -4.40
CA THR A 277 16.39 4.52 -5.61
C THR A 277 15.18 4.77 -6.49
N GLY A 278 15.40 5.11 -7.76
CA GLY A 278 14.36 5.27 -8.78
C GLY A 278 14.58 6.48 -9.68
N GLU A 279 13.65 6.68 -10.62
CA GLU A 279 13.61 7.90 -11.43
C GLU A 279 13.28 9.11 -10.52
N ASP A 280 13.95 10.24 -10.73
CA ASP A 280 13.84 11.46 -9.88
C ASP A 280 14.31 11.28 -8.42
N ALA A 281 15.09 10.22 -8.14
CA ALA A 281 15.69 10.03 -6.83
C ALA A 281 16.68 11.17 -6.51
N PRO A 282 16.60 11.79 -5.31
CA PRO A 282 17.62 12.72 -4.86
C PRO A 282 18.99 12.01 -4.73
N ALA A 283 20.07 12.78 -4.83
CA ALA A 283 21.40 12.28 -4.50
C ALA A 283 21.47 11.84 -3.04
N GLU A 284 22.32 10.85 -2.76
CA GLU A 284 22.62 10.45 -1.38
C GLU A 284 23.10 11.67 -0.56
N ASN A 285 22.56 11.81 0.64
CA ASN A 285 22.95 12.87 1.56
C ASN A 285 23.41 12.26 2.89
N LEU A 286 24.62 12.62 3.31
CA LEU A 286 25.24 12.20 4.56
C LEU A 286 25.54 13.41 5.43
N VAL A 287 24.99 13.41 6.63
CA VAL A 287 25.15 14.51 7.61
C VAL A 287 25.59 13.92 8.94
N ASN A 288 26.58 14.53 9.59
CA ASN A 288 26.95 14.13 10.95
C ASN A 288 25.76 14.33 11.88
N VAL A 289 25.49 13.35 12.75
CA VAL A 289 24.53 13.56 13.84
C VAL A 289 25.06 14.70 14.73
N PRO A 290 24.30 15.77 14.97
CA PRO A 290 24.77 16.87 15.82
C PRO A 290 25.15 16.37 17.22
N GLU A 291 26.31 16.81 17.75
CA GLU A 291 26.80 16.35 19.06
C GLU A 291 25.80 16.60 20.21
N ALA A 292 25.00 17.66 20.10
CA ALA A 292 23.94 18.01 21.05
C ALA A 292 22.85 16.93 21.17
N TRP A 293 22.76 15.99 20.21
CA TRP A 293 21.79 14.91 20.23
C TRP A 293 22.09 13.86 21.29
N GLY A 294 23.38 13.62 21.58
CA GLY A 294 23.81 12.64 22.58
C GLY A 294 23.17 11.27 22.36
N ASP A 295 22.62 10.71 23.44
CA ASP A 295 21.91 9.42 23.46
C ASP A 295 20.38 9.59 23.37
N ASP A 296 19.88 10.78 23.05
CA ASP A 296 18.44 10.99 22.85
C ASP A 296 17.95 10.14 21.67
N PRO A 297 16.78 9.45 21.79
CA PRO A 297 16.15 8.79 20.67
C PRO A 297 15.95 9.75 19.49
N ILE A 298 15.97 9.22 18.28
CA ILE A 298 15.86 10.03 17.07
C ILE A 298 14.44 10.01 16.57
N ARG A 299 13.87 11.19 16.36
CA ARG A 299 12.60 11.37 15.68
C ARG A 299 12.86 11.58 14.20
N PHE A 300 12.41 10.64 13.39
CA PHE A 300 12.37 10.78 11.93
C PHE A 300 11.01 11.29 11.48
N ARG A 301 11.00 12.07 10.40
CA ARG A 301 9.78 12.65 9.83
C ARG A 301 9.78 12.53 8.31
N ILE A 302 8.67 12.03 7.77
CA ILE A 302 8.32 12.12 6.35
C ILE A 302 7.09 13.02 6.25
N ALA A 303 7.12 14.04 5.41
CA ALA A 303 5.98 14.90 5.17
C ALA A 303 5.70 15.04 3.68
N LYS A 304 4.44 14.86 3.28
CA LYS A 304 3.96 15.27 1.96
C LYS A 304 3.64 16.77 2.04
N VAL A 305 4.65 17.60 1.76
CA VAL A 305 4.59 19.06 2.01
C VAL A 305 3.69 19.83 1.03
N ASN A 306 3.42 19.25 -0.12
CA ASN A 306 2.44 19.71 -1.11
C ASN A 306 2.09 18.54 -2.05
N SER A 307 1.22 18.76 -3.04
CA SER A 307 0.80 17.73 -4.00
C SER A 307 1.95 17.09 -4.78
N THR A 308 3.10 17.77 -4.95
CA THR A 308 4.19 17.30 -5.81
C THR A 308 5.46 16.86 -5.09
N HIS A 309 5.69 17.22 -3.83
CA HIS A 309 6.94 16.96 -3.12
C HIS A 309 6.77 16.27 -1.77
N TYR A 310 7.78 15.49 -1.40
CA TYR A 310 8.04 14.98 -0.06
C TYR A 310 9.19 15.73 0.59
N MET A 311 9.19 15.80 1.92
CA MET A 311 10.31 16.23 2.75
C MET A 311 10.65 15.11 3.75
N MET A 312 11.94 14.80 3.88
CA MET A 312 12.47 13.88 4.88
C MET A 312 13.41 14.61 5.83
N ALA A 313 13.23 14.40 7.12
CA ALA A 313 14.01 15.06 8.16
C ALA A 313 14.22 14.15 9.38
N ALA A 314 15.20 14.52 10.21
CA ALA A 314 15.44 13.92 11.52
C ALA A 314 15.64 15.00 12.58
N SER A 315 15.34 14.69 13.84
CA SER A 315 15.52 15.57 15.00
C SER A 315 15.74 14.74 16.26
N GLN A 316 16.19 15.38 17.34
CA GLN A 316 16.06 14.84 18.69
C GLN A 316 14.59 14.59 19.02
N ALA A 317 14.28 13.44 19.61
CA ALA A 317 12.93 13.14 20.09
C ALA A 317 12.44 14.19 21.08
N SER A 318 13.33 14.68 21.94
CA SER A 318 13.06 15.72 22.94
C SER A 318 12.94 17.15 22.36
N GLN A 319 13.40 17.39 21.12
CA GLN A 319 13.38 18.72 20.47
C GLN A 319 12.89 18.62 19.01
N PRO A 320 11.61 18.24 18.78
CA PRO A 320 11.08 17.91 17.46
C PRO A 320 11.05 19.08 16.47
N ASP A 321 11.13 20.32 16.95
CA ASP A 321 11.12 21.52 16.11
C ASP A 321 12.50 21.85 15.52
N GLN A 322 13.58 21.30 16.08
CA GLN A 322 14.95 21.51 15.60
C GLN A 322 15.35 20.42 14.61
N GLN A 323 14.76 20.49 13.42
CA GLN A 323 14.90 19.45 12.40
C GLN A 323 16.13 19.66 11.51
N VAL A 324 16.85 18.58 11.25
CA VAL A 324 17.80 18.48 10.13
C VAL A 324 17.02 17.97 8.92
N VAL A 325 16.71 18.87 7.99
CA VAL A 325 16.07 18.49 6.72
C VAL A 325 17.10 17.80 5.83
N MET A 326 16.88 16.53 5.54
CA MET A 326 17.79 15.72 4.75
C MET A 326 17.57 15.90 3.26
N SER A 327 16.31 15.99 2.82
CA SER A 327 15.98 16.30 1.42
C SER A 327 14.51 16.69 1.26
N THR A 328 14.24 17.45 0.19
CA THR A 328 12.91 17.68 -0.37
C THR A 328 12.95 17.28 -1.84
N PHE A 329 12.10 16.34 -2.27
CA PHE A 329 12.18 15.75 -3.60
C PHE A 329 10.80 15.38 -4.16
N SER A 330 10.76 15.09 -5.47
CA SER A 330 9.53 14.83 -6.21
C SER A 330 8.83 13.54 -5.79
N ALA A 331 7.51 13.60 -5.62
CA ALA A 331 6.66 12.43 -5.38
C ALA A 331 6.51 11.53 -6.62
N ARG A 332 7.01 11.97 -7.79
CA ARG A 332 7.10 11.15 -9.00
C ARG A 332 7.99 9.92 -8.81
N LEU A 333 8.95 9.97 -7.88
CA LEU A 333 9.80 8.84 -7.50
C LEU A 333 9.00 7.57 -7.16
N VAL A 334 7.79 7.73 -6.61
CA VAL A 334 6.94 6.64 -6.10
C VAL A 334 5.53 6.68 -6.68
N SER A 335 5.36 7.22 -7.89
CA SER A 335 4.06 7.29 -8.57
C SER A 335 4.04 6.39 -9.79
N GLY A 336 3.42 5.20 -9.65
CA GLY A 336 3.28 4.23 -10.73
C GLY A 336 4.57 3.48 -11.05
N GLN A 337 5.60 4.15 -11.55
CA GLN A 337 6.96 3.64 -11.79
C GLN A 337 7.10 2.11 -11.99
N SER A 338 7.93 1.43 -11.20
CA SER A 338 8.03 -0.04 -11.23
C SER A 338 6.91 -0.74 -10.43
N GLY A 339 5.99 0.02 -9.84
CA GLY A 339 4.88 -0.50 -9.05
C GLY A 339 3.50 0.04 -9.41
N PRO A 340 3.04 -0.08 -10.67
CA PRO A 340 1.83 0.60 -11.13
C PRO A 340 0.53 0.04 -10.52
N PHE A 341 0.59 -1.14 -9.91
CA PHE A 341 -0.56 -1.81 -9.32
C PHE A 341 -0.63 -1.67 -7.79
N LYS A 342 0.31 -0.93 -7.18
CA LYS A 342 0.44 -0.74 -5.73
C LYS A 342 0.36 0.73 -5.35
N GLY A 343 0.16 0.97 -4.06
CA GLY A 343 0.35 2.28 -3.43
C GLY A 343 1.65 2.33 -2.62
N LEU A 344 2.04 3.55 -2.25
CA LEU A 344 3.19 3.81 -1.39
C LEU A 344 2.95 3.27 0.02
N LEU A 345 3.90 2.50 0.54
CA LEU A 345 3.99 2.18 1.97
C LEU A 345 4.92 3.17 2.65
N VAL A 346 4.59 3.60 3.87
CA VAL A 346 5.44 4.44 4.72
C VAL A 346 5.62 3.76 6.08
N GLY A 347 6.84 3.73 6.60
CA GLY A 347 7.10 2.98 7.82
C GLY A 347 8.51 3.08 8.35
N THR A 348 8.79 2.32 9.40
CA THR A 348 10.14 2.15 9.97
C THR A 348 10.83 0.95 9.35
N TYR A 349 12.15 0.99 9.28
CA TYR A 349 12.94 -0.17 8.87
C TYR A 349 14.24 -0.32 9.66
N ALA A 350 14.77 -1.55 9.69
CA ALA A 350 16.09 -1.85 10.24
C ALA A 350 16.81 -2.87 9.37
N THR A 351 18.13 -2.71 9.22
CA THR A 351 18.97 -3.62 8.45
C THR A 351 20.40 -3.69 8.98
N CYS A 352 21.00 -4.87 8.87
CA CYS A 352 22.42 -5.09 9.10
C CYS A 352 23.27 -4.97 7.83
N ASN A 353 22.66 -4.59 6.70
CA ASN A 353 23.30 -4.47 5.39
C ASN A 353 24.12 -5.72 5.00
N GLY A 354 23.60 -6.90 5.34
CA GLY A 354 24.23 -8.18 5.02
C GLY A 354 25.37 -8.61 5.94
N ALA A 355 25.62 -7.90 7.05
CA ALA A 355 26.63 -8.31 8.04
C ALA A 355 26.26 -9.62 8.79
N GLY A 356 25.03 -10.09 8.64
CA GLY A 356 24.49 -11.29 9.29
C GLY A 356 24.78 -12.62 8.57
N SER A 357 24.07 -13.67 8.98
CA SER A 357 24.05 -14.98 8.33
C SER A 357 22.61 -15.44 8.13
N GLY A 358 22.24 -15.79 6.90
CA GLY A 358 20.85 -16.08 6.61
C GLY A 358 19.99 -14.83 6.69
N VAL A 359 18.83 -14.98 7.35
CA VAL A 359 17.92 -13.89 7.71
C VAL A 359 18.26 -13.24 9.05
N ASN A 360 19.33 -13.68 9.73
CA ASN A 360 19.68 -13.21 11.07
C ASN A 360 20.78 -12.17 11.02
N SER A 361 20.54 -11.02 11.65
CA SER A 361 21.56 -10.00 11.91
C SER A 361 22.54 -10.44 13.01
N PRO A 362 23.75 -9.85 13.10
CA PRO A 362 24.64 -10.05 14.24
C PRO A 362 23.93 -9.71 15.56
N SER A 363 24.32 -10.38 16.65
CA SER A 363 23.78 -10.09 17.98
C SER A 363 24.21 -8.71 18.48
N GLY A 364 23.28 -7.96 19.08
CA GLY A 364 23.52 -6.61 19.58
C GLY A 364 23.08 -5.54 18.57
N GLY A 365 22.80 -4.33 19.08
CA GLY A 365 22.26 -3.25 18.26
C GLY A 365 20.76 -3.39 18.00
N ASP A 366 20.02 -3.99 18.93
CA ASP A 366 18.56 -4.00 18.89
C ASP A 366 18.04 -2.58 18.74
N VAL A 367 17.02 -2.43 17.90
CA VAL A 367 16.38 -1.16 17.59
C VAL A 367 14.99 -1.17 18.16
N TRP A 368 14.61 -0.09 18.83
CA TRP A 368 13.30 0.05 19.45
C TRP A 368 12.54 1.20 18.79
N VAL A 369 11.47 0.87 18.07
CA VAL A 369 10.49 1.87 17.64
C VAL A 369 9.62 2.19 18.85
N MET A 370 9.74 3.40 19.38
CA MET A 370 9.03 3.83 20.59
C MET A 370 7.67 4.43 20.25
N GLU A 371 7.64 5.29 19.23
CA GLU A 371 6.44 5.97 18.74
C GLU A 371 6.31 5.73 17.24
N TRP A 372 5.09 5.52 16.76
CA TRP A 372 4.73 5.51 15.35
C TRP A 372 3.45 6.33 15.18
N LEU A 373 3.52 7.35 14.35
CA LEU A 373 2.43 8.29 14.13
C LEU A 373 2.27 8.62 12.65
N TYR A 374 1.11 8.30 12.10
CA TYR A 374 0.66 8.81 10.80
C TYR A 374 -0.52 9.75 11.03
N GLU A 375 -0.40 10.96 10.51
CA GLU A 375 -1.42 11.99 10.63
C GLU A 375 -1.73 12.58 9.25
N GLY A 376 -2.96 12.35 8.78
CA GLY A 376 -3.51 13.02 7.60
C GLY A 376 -3.60 14.52 7.83
N LYS A 377 -3.30 15.29 6.79
CA LYS A 377 -3.28 16.77 6.82
C LYS A 377 -4.21 17.38 5.79
N GLY A 378 -4.76 16.58 4.89
CA GLY A 378 -5.70 17.02 3.87
C GLY A 378 -5.69 16.15 2.64
N GLN A 379 -6.79 16.26 1.89
CA GLN A 379 -7.04 15.49 0.70
C GLN A 379 -7.19 16.39 -0.52
N TYR A 380 -6.60 15.97 -1.64
CA TYR A 380 -6.85 16.57 -2.95
C TYR A 380 -7.91 15.72 -3.66
N TYR A 381 -9.03 16.33 -4.04
CA TYR A 381 -10.06 15.65 -4.84
C TYR A 381 -9.85 15.84 -6.34
N THR A 382 -9.17 16.92 -6.71
CA THR A 382 -8.68 17.24 -8.05
C THR A 382 -7.26 17.78 -7.95
N ALA A 383 -6.56 17.99 -9.07
CA ALA A 383 -5.20 18.53 -9.06
C ALA A 383 -5.06 19.91 -8.37
N THR A 384 -6.18 20.62 -8.14
CA THR A 384 -6.21 21.97 -7.56
C THR A 384 -7.10 22.12 -6.33
N ASP A 385 -8.03 21.20 -6.08
CA ASP A 385 -9.00 21.32 -4.98
C ASP A 385 -8.52 20.57 -3.74
N GLN A 386 -8.17 21.32 -2.69
CA GLN A 386 -7.78 20.79 -1.39
C GLN A 386 -8.92 20.93 -0.38
N VAL A 387 -9.14 19.90 0.43
CA VAL A 387 -9.98 19.97 1.62
C VAL A 387 -9.16 19.52 2.83
N PRO A 388 -9.07 20.36 3.88
CA PRO A 388 -8.47 19.95 5.16
C PRO A 388 -9.24 18.79 5.79
N GLU A 389 -8.53 17.91 6.51
CA GLU A 389 -9.16 16.89 7.35
C GLU A 389 -9.74 17.45 8.65
#